data_AF-A0A0R8RTB5-F1
#
_entry.id   AF-A0A0R8RTB5-F1
#
_cell.length_a   1.000
_cell.length_b   1.000
_cell.length_c   1.000
_cell.angle_alpha   90.00
_cell.angle_beta   90.00
_cell.angle_gamma   90.00
#
_symmetry.space_group_name_H-M   'P 1'
#
loop_
_entity.id
_entity.type
_entity.pdbx_description
1 polymer ?
#
loop_
_entity_poly.entity_id
_entity_poly.type
_entity_poly.pdbx_seq_one_letter_code
_entity_poly.pdbx_strand_id
1 'polypeptide(L)'
;MQQSINLLPKQKVSTFILSELQKANKNTSNFSLYKKAIKKIFKLNTESSHCSYSTKNHNFFISGFLVGEASINVSAKKNATSKFGMVLDPEFNIAQHINGICYLYAALSLFNTGKIYFKSGSNATFVYKISNRESLYTKIMPFYEKYVYNFMCETHKQRIKIFSEILVLFKEKNHTDILFFKNELLPRWDLLRKQKTQSNESFTSLIQAQLFVDAHVFEKKCKKKSSETTRDNA
;
A
#
# COMPACT_ATOMS: atom_id res chain seq x y z
N MET A 1 11.38 34.56 6.35
CA MET A 1 11.91 33.20 6.12
C MET A 1 11.13 32.21 6.96
N GLN A 2 10.32 31.34 6.35
CA GLN A 2 9.61 30.30 7.11
C GLN A 2 10.59 29.14 7.37
N GLN A 3 10.97 28.91 8.63
CA GLN A 3 11.90 27.84 8.99
C GLN A 3 11.31 26.48 8.59
N SER A 4 12.10 25.73 7.80
CA SER A 4 11.83 24.33 7.49
C SER A 4 11.79 23.50 8.78
N ILE A 5 10.90 22.53 8.85
CA ILE A 5 10.85 21.59 9.97
C ILE A 5 12.15 20.79 9.98
N ASN A 6 12.92 20.90 11.06
CA ASN A 6 14.14 20.12 11.28
C ASN A 6 14.15 19.61 12.72
N LEU A 7 13.83 18.33 12.89
CA LEU A 7 13.87 17.66 14.19
C LEU A 7 15.19 16.89 14.33
N LEU A 8 15.81 17.02 15.50
CA LEU A 8 16.98 16.24 15.90
C LEU A 8 16.59 14.78 16.23
N PRO A 9 17.56 13.85 16.28
CA PRO A 9 17.29 12.49 16.67
C PRO A 9 16.51 12.39 17.99
N LYS A 10 15.56 11.44 18.05
CA LYS A 10 14.65 11.17 19.18
C LYS A 10 13.63 12.26 19.51
N GLN A 11 13.68 13.43 18.86
CA GLN A 11 12.63 14.43 19.02
C GLN A 11 11.32 13.96 18.39
N LYS A 12 10.20 14.21 19.07
CA LYS A 12 8.88 13.84 18.60
C LYS A 12 8.26 14.94 17.76
N VAL A 13 7.51 14.55 16.73
CA VAL A 13 6.68 15.48 15.98
C VAL A 13 5.58 16.06 16.86
N SER A 14 5.25 17.34 16.64
CA SER A 14 4.20 18.01 17.42
C SER A 14 2.83 17.39 17.19
N THR A 15 2.03 17.32 18.26
CA THR A 15 0.65 16.83 18.22
C THR A 15 -0.24 17.65 17.29
N PHE A 16 0.07 18.94 17.11
CA PHE A 16 -0.59 19.82 16.15
C PHE A 16 -0.44 19.32 14.70
N ILE A 17 0.77 18.95 14.28
CA ILE A 17 0.99 18.40 12.92
C ILE A 17 0.19 17.10 12.74
N LEU A 18 0.16 16.25 13.77
CA LEU A 18 -0.56 14.98 13.72
C LEU A 18 -2.08 15.19 13.59
N SER A 19 -2.66 16.13 14.36
CA SER A 19 -4.09 16.41 14.31
C SER A 19 -4.51 17.03 12.98
N GLU A 20 -3.73 17.95 12.43
CA GLU A 20 -4.00 18.54 11.12
C GLU A 20 -3.87 17.51 9.99
N LEU A 21 -2.87 16.62 10.06
CA LEU A 21 -2.73 15.53 9.09
C LEU A 21 -3.92 14.56 9.14
N GLN A 22 -4.41 14.24 10.34
CA GLN A 22 -5.61 13.41 10.50
C GLN A 22 -6.84 14.08 9.89
N LYS A 23 -7.04 15.39 10.10
CA LYS A 23 -8.13 16.15 9.47
C LYS A 23 -8.03 16.12 7.95
N ALA A 24 -6.84 16.36 7.39
CA ALA A 24 -6.62 16.32 5.94
C ALA A 24 -6.93 14.93 5.36
N ASN A 25 -6.54 13.85 6.04
CA ASN A 25 -6.78 12.48 5.58
C ASN A 25 -8.25 12.03 5.62
N LYS A 26 -9.10 12.71 6.40
CA LYS A 26 -10.56 12.52 6.42
C LYS A 26 -11.25 13.19 5.23
N ASN A 27 -10.73 14.30 4.72
CA ASN A 27 -11.33 15.06 3.61
C ASN A 27 -10.50 14.95 2.33
N THR A 28 -10.62 13.81 1.63
CA THR A 28 -9.82 13.51 0.43
C THR A 28 -10.64 13.41 -0.85
N SER A 29 -11.87 13.92 -0.86
CA SER A 29 -12.71 13.96 -2.07
C SER A 29 -12.08 14.81 -3.17
N ASN A 30 -11.42 15.91 -2.79
CA ASN A 30 -10.67 16.77 -3.71
C ASN A 30 -9.16 16.61 -3.46
N PHE A 31 -8.48 15.88 -4.34
CA PHE A 31 -7.05 15.60 -4.21
C PHE A 31 -6.16 16.86 -4.36
N SER A 32 -6.60 17.87 -5.10
CA SER A 32 -5.88 19.15 -5.21
C SER A 32 -5.88 19.89 -3.87
N LEU A 33 -7.03 19.94 -3.19
CA LEU A 33 -7.13 20.49 -1.84
C LEU A 33 -6.31 19.69 -0.84
N TYR A 34 -6.31 18.36 -0.94
CA TYR A 34 -5.45 17.50 -0.12
C TYR A 34 -3.97 17.86 -0.27
N LYS A 35 -3.46 17.97 -1.51
CA LYS A 35 -2.06 18.38 -1.75
C LYS A 35 -1.74 19.75 -1.17
N LYS A 36 -2.67 20.72 -1.30
CA LYS A 36 -2.49 22.07 -0.69
C LYS A 36 -2.44 22.00 0.84
N ALA A 37 -3.30 21.18 1.45
CA ALA A 37 -3.31 20.98 2.90
C ALA A 37 -1.99 20.35 3.40
N ILE A 38 -1.52 19.27 2.76
CA ILE A 38 -0.23 18.64 3.10
C ILE A 38 0.92 19.64 2.99
N LYS A 39 0.96 20.43 1.90
CA LYS A 39 1.97 21.46 1.70
C LYS A 39 1.98 22.48 2.85
N LYS A 40 0.80 22.92 3.28
CA LYS A 40 0.61 23.86 4.40
C LYS A 40 1.05 23.26 5.75
N ILE A 41 0.61 22.04 6.05
CA ILE A 41 0.92 21.34 7.32
C ILE A 41 2.43 21.22 7.53
N PHE A 42 3.15 20.81 6.50
CA PHE A 42 4.59 20.59 6.57
C PHE A 42 5.44 21.79 6.16
N LYS A 43 4.83 22.97 5.95
CA LYS A 43 5.50 24.22 5.57
C LYS A 43 6.44 24.02 4.37
N LEU A 44 5.96 23.33 3.34
CA LEU A 44 6.76 23.04 2.16
C LEU A 44 6.75 24.24 1.21
N ASN A 45 7.93 24.79 0.93
CA ASN A 45 8.08 25.96 0.07
C ASN A 45 7.60 25.67 -1.36
N THR A 46 7.04 26.69 -2.01
CA THR A 46 6.66 26.66 -3.43
C THR A 46 7.85 26.69 -4.38
N GLU A 47 8.97 27.25 -3.92
CA GLU A 47 10.14 27.59 -4.74
C GLU A 47 11.29 26.59 -4.67
N SER A 48 11.22 25.58 -3.78
CA SER A 48 12.07 24.39 -3.92
C SER A 48 11.54 23.57 -5.10
N SER A 49 12.01 23.97 -6.29
CA SER A 49 11.74 23.52 -7.66
C SER A 49 11.80 22.01 -7.94
N HIS A 50 11.90 21.17 -6.91
CA HIS A 50 11.89 19.72 -7.02
C HIS A 50 10.50 19.08 -6.87
N CYS A 51 9.43 19.85 -6.62
CA CYS A 51 8.11 19.29 -6.30
C CYS A 51 6.97 19.68 -7.27
N SER A 52 7.22 20.48 -8.32
CA SER A 52 6.15 21.08 -9.15
C SER A 52 6.12 20.65 -10.61
N TYR A 53 7.18 20.06 -11.17
CA TYR A 53 7.20 19.58 -12.56
C TYR A 53 7.99 18.27 -12.71
N SER A 54 7.37 17.27 -13.37
CA SER A 54 8.04 16.02 -13.73
C SER A 54 8.94 16.27 -14.94
N THR A 55 10.20 16.63 -14.68
CA THR A 55 11.25 16.56 -15.72
C THR A 55 11.79 15.14 -15.80
N LYS A 56 12.36 14.76 -16.95
CA LYS A 56 13.00 13.45 -17.13
C LYS A 56 14.05 13.17 -16.03
N ASN A 57 14.86 14.18 -15.70
CA ASN A 57 15.88 14.10 -14.65
C ASN A 57 15.27 13.91 -13.26
N HIS A 58 14.18 14.61 -12.95
CA HIS A 58 13.47 14.43 -11.68
C HIS A 58 12.91 13.01 -11.55
N ASN A 59 12.39 12.43 -12.63
CA ASN A 59 11.87 11.06 -12.61
C ASN A 59 12.98 10.03 -12.36
N PHE A 60 14.18 10.21 -12.91
CA PHE A 60 15.33 9.34 -12.61
C PHE A 60 15.85 9.52 -11.17
N PHE A 61 15.85 10.75 -10.65
CA PHE A 61 16.19 10.98 -9.25
C PHE A 61 15.19 10.25 -8.31
N ILE A 62 13.89 10.44 -8.55
CA ILE A 62 12.85 9.76 -7.77
C ILE A 62 12.97 8.25 -7.94
N SER A 63 13.26 7.72 -9.13
CA SER A 63 13.38 6.28 -9.32
C SER A 63 14.50 5.68 -8.47
N GLY A 64 15.67 6.33 -8.38
CA GLY A 64 16.73 5.93 -7.46
C GLY A 64 16.29 5.96 -5.99
N PHE A 65 15.58 7.02 -5.58
CA PHE A 65 14.99 7.11 -4.24
C PHE A 65 14.00 5.98 -3.96
N LEU A 66 13.15 5.62 -4.92
CA LEU A 66 12.21 4.51 -4.77
C LEU A 66 12.92 3.16 -4.62
N VAL A 67 14.02 2.93 -5.34
CA VAL A 67 14.81 1.69 -5.21
C VAL A 67 15.36 1.54 -3.79
N GLY A 68 15.75 2.64 -3.14
CA GLY A 68 16.26 2.64 -1.77
C GLY A 68 15.18 2.56 -0.68
N GLU A 69 14.13 3.37 -0.80
CA GLU A 69 13.21 3.65 0.31
C GLU A 69 11.81 3.05 0.14
N ALA A 70 11.42 2.70 -1.09
CA ALA A 70 10.07 2.23 -1.35
C ALA A 70 9.92 0.72 -1.13
N SER A 71 8.69 0.32 -0.81
CA SER A 71 8.31 -1.07 -0.61
C SER A 71 7.00 -1.38 -1.31
N ILE A 72 7.00 -2.48 -2.07
CA ILE A 72 5.80 -3.16 -2.53
C ILE A 72 5.57 -4.43 -1.71
N ASN A 73 4.35 -4.59 -1.20
CA ASN A 73 3.98 -5.72 -0.36
C ASN A 73 2.51 -6.13 -0.61
N VAL A 74 2.19 -7.37 -0.27
CA VAL A 74 0.82 -7.90 -0.30
C VAL A 74 0.54 -8.53 1.04
N SER A 75 -0.42 -7.99 1.78
CA SER A 75 -0.82 -8.53 3.08
C SER A 75 -1.98 -9.50 2.91
N ALA A 76 -1.97 -10.64 3.61
CA ALA A 76 -3.15 -11.50 3.75
C ALA A 76 -3.85 -11.15 5.07
N LYS A 77 -5.14 -10.80 5.00
CA LYS A 77 -5.93 -10.36 6.16
C LYS A 77 -7.17 -11.24 6.30
N LYS A 78 -7.42 -11.74 7.52
CA LYS A 78 -8.69 -12.42 7.84
C LYS A 78 -9.84 -11.41 7.74
N ASN A 79 -10.90 -11.80 7.04
CA ASN A 79 -12.12 -11.03 6.89
C ASN A 79 -13.31 -11.99 6.72
N ALA A 80 -14.06 -12.22 7.79
CA ALA A 80 -15.19 -13.16 7.81
C ALA A 80 -16.31 -12.80 6.80
N THR A 81 -16.46 -11.52 6.46
CA THR A 81 -17.46 -11.06 5.49
C THR A 81 -17.05 -11.30 4.04
N SER A 82 -15.74 -11.45 3.77
CA SER A 82 -15.24 -11.71 2.42
C SER A 82 -15.64 -13.10 1.92
N LYS A 83 -15.64 -13.30 0.60
CA LYS A 83 -16.08 -14.54 -0.05
C LYS A 83 -15.36 -15.79 0.50
N PHE A 84 -14.07 -15.65 0.80
CA PHE A 84 -13.16 -16.75 1.20
C PHE A 84 -12.63 -16.60 2.63
N GLY A 85 -13.25 -15.76 3.45
CA GLY A 85 -12.85 -15.53 4.84
C GLY A 85 -11.55 -14.72 4.99
N MET A 86 -10.91 -14.36 3.89
CA MET A 86 -9.71 -13.54 3.82
C MET A 86 -9.66 -12.67 2.57
N VAL A 87 -8.82 -11.65 2.61
CA VAL A 87 -8.49 -10.80 1.47
C VAL A 87 -6.98 -10.63 1.36
N LEU A 88 -6.50 -10.53 0.12
CA LEU A 88 -5.15 -10.04 -0.16
C LEU A 88 -5.22 -8.51 -0.40
N ASP A 89 -4.31 -7.78 0.22
CA ASP A 89 -4.27 -6.32 0.23
C ASP A 89 -2.89 -5.85 -0.27
N PRO A 90 -2.75 -5.58 -1.59
CA PRO A 90 -1.51 -5.07 -2.17
C PRO A 90 -1.32 -3.59 -1.82
N GLU A 91 -0.08 -3.21 -1.54
CA GLU A 91 0.28 -1.87 -1.12
C GLU A 91 1.66 -1.46 -1.66
N PHE A 92 1.76 -0.20 -2.04
CA PHE A 92 3.01 0.52 -2.25
C PHE A 92 3.17 1.54 -1.12
N ASN A 93 4.34 1.59 -0.48
CA ASN A 93 4.64 2.61 0.52
C ASN A 93 6.10 3.08 0.51
N ILE A 94 6.32 4.28 1.05
CA ILE A 94 7.63 4.89 1.29
C ILE A 94 7.61 5.44 2.71
N ALA A 95 8.58 5.05 3.53
CA ALA A 95 8.73 5.59 4.89
C ALA A 95 9.85 6.64 4.90
N GLN A 96 9.66 7.76 5.59
CA GLN A 96 10.70 8.78 5.71
C GLN A 96 10.55 9.58 7.00
N HIS A 97 11.67 10.05 7.57
CA HIS A 97 11.64 10.99 8.69
C HIS A 97 11.01 12.33 8.26
N ILE A 98 10.41 13.08 9.19
CA ILE A 98 9.77 14.38 8.88
C ILE A 98 10.72 15.36 8.19
N ASN A 99 12.03 15.30 8.47
CA ASN A 99 13.02 16.16 7.80
C ASN A 99 13.11 15.88 6.29
N GLY A 100 12.77 14.67 5.85
CA GLY A 100 12.70 14.26 4.44
C GLY A 100 11.28 14.25 3.88
N ILE A 101 10.31 14.91 4.52
CA ILE A 101 8.90 14.88 4.12
C ILE A 101 8.65 15.42 2.70
N CYS A 102 9.55 16.28 2.20
CA CYS A 102 9.49 16.80 0.83
C CYS A 102 9.52 15.67 -0.21
N TYR A 103 10.25 14.56 0.03
CA TYR A 103 10.29 13.42 -0.89
C TYR A 103 8.99 12.62 -0.88
N LEU A 104 8.32 12.50 0.28
CA LEU A 104 6.99 11.90 0.34
C LEU A 104 5.97 12.76 -0.42
N TYR A 105 6.08 14.09 -0.31
CA TYR A 105 5.24 15.01 -1.08
C TYR A 105 5.52 14.99 -2.59
N ALA A 106 6.79 14.82 -2.98
CA ALA A 106 7.17 14.65 -4.39
C ALA A 106 6.52 13.39 -4.97
N ALA A 107 6.59 12.26 -4.25
CA ALA A 107 5.92 11.01 -4.67
C ALA A 107 4.39 11.16 -4.73
N LEU A 108 3.78 11.82 -3.73
CA LEU A 108 2.34 12.14 -3.73
C LEU A 108 1.93 12.97 -4.95
N SER A 109 2.77 13.94 -5.33
CA SER A 109 2.52 14.82 -6.47
C SER A 109 2.74 14.12 -7.80
N LEU A 110 3.79 13.30 -7.91
CA LEU A 110 4.15 12.51 -9.09
C LEU A 110 3.05 11.50 -9.44
N PHE A 111 2.62 10.69 -8.47
CA PHE A 111 1.59 9.68 -8.70
C PHE A 111 0.17 10.25 -8.64
N ASN A 112 0.01 11.47 -8.10
CA ASN A 112 -1.25 12.18 -8.00
C ASN A 112 -2.37 11.30 -7.40
N THR A 113 -2.04 10.53 -6.37
CA THR A 113 -2.92 9.63 -5.60
C THR A 113 -2.22 9.24 -4.30
N GLY A 114 -2.87 8.46 -3.44
CA GLY A 114 -2.29 8.00 -2.17
C GLY A 114 -2.41 9.03 -1.05
N LYS A 115 -1.90 8.67 0.13
CA LYS A 115 -1.99 9.48 1.35
C LYS A 115 -0.72 9.38 2.19
N ILE A 116 -0.42 10.43 2.95
CA ILE A 116 0.68 10.46 3.93
C ILE A 116 0.09 10.22 5.32
N TYR A 117 0.73 9.34 6.08
CA TYR A 117 0.34 8.97 7.44
C TYR A 117 1.52 9.11 8.39
N PHE A 118 1.24 9.34 9.66
CA PHE A 118 2.25 9.16 10.70
C PHE A 118 2.45 7.67 10.99
N LYS A 119 3.70 7.22 11.13
CA LYS A 119 4.01 5.84 11.48
C LYS A 119 3.79 5.65 12.98
N SER A 120 2.74 4.92 13.35
CA SER A 120 2.45 4.63 14.76
C SER A 120 3.67 4.03 15.46
N GLY A 121 3.95 4.48 16.69
CA GLY A 121 5.12 4.08 17.47
C GLY A 121 6.45 4.74 17.07
N SER A 122 6.50 5.53 15.99
CA SER A 122 7.69 6.35 15.67
C SER A 122 7.68 7.67 16.45
N ASN A 123 8.85 8.31 16.57
CA ASN A 123 8.95 9.69 17.06
C ASN A 123 8.55 10.71 15.99
N ALA A 124 8.96 10.50 14.73
CA ALA A 124 8.81 11.51 13.67
C ALA A 124 8.86 10.92 12.25
N THR A 125 8.60 9.62 12.08
CA THR A 125 8.54 8.98 10.75
C THR A 125 7.13 9.06 10.18
N PHE A 126 7.05 9.38 8.89
CA PHE A 126 5.84 9.39 8.09
C PHE A 126 5.91 8.34 6.99
N VAL A 127 4.76 7.91 6.49
CA VAL A 127 4.62 6.91 5.43
C VAL A 127 3.69 7.45 4.35
N TYR A 128 4.20 7.58 3.13
CA TYR A 128 3.37 7.73 1.95
C TYR A 128 2.89 6.35 1.49
N LYS A 129 1.60 6.20 1.20
CA LYS A 129 0.99 4.91 0.91
C LYS A 129 -0.05 5.00 -0.20
N ILE A 130 -0.04 4.01 -1.09
CA ILE A 130 -1.09 3.72 -2.07
C ILE A 130 -1.52 2.26 -1.89
N SER A 131 -2.81 2.02 -1.60
CA SER A 131 -3.41 0.68 -1.53
C SER A 131 -4.58 0.47 -2.49
N ASN A 132 -4.94 1.51 -3.25
CA ASN A 132 -5.96 1.37 -4.29
C ASN A 132 -5.37 0.57 -5.46
N ARG A 133 -5.91 -0.62 -5.72
CA ARG A 133 -5.43 -1.57 -6.75
C ARG A 133 -5.33 -0.93 -8.14
N GLU A 134 -6.32 -0.12 -8.51
CA GLU A 134 -6.33 0.57 -9.80
C GLU A 134 -5.17 1.56 -9.92
N SER A 135 -4.92 2.36 -8.88
CA SER A 135 -3.77 3.28 -8.84
C SER A 135 -2.43 2.55 -8.84
N LEU A 136 -2.33 1.41 -8.15
CA LEU A 136 -1.12 0.58 -8.19
C LEU A 136 -0.84 0.11 -9.62
N TYR A 137 -1.86 -0.40 -10.30
CA TYR A 137 -1.74 -0.93 -11.65
C TYR A 137 -1.52 0.16 -12.71
N THR A 138 -2.26 1.28 -12.65
CA THR A 138 -2.22 2.32 -13.70
C THR A 138 -1.16 3.39 -13.49
N LYS A 139 -0.60 3.52 -12.29
CA LYS A 139 0.35 4.60 -11.96
C LYS A 139 1.69 4.09 -11.46
N ILE A 140 1.70 3.13 -10.54
CA ILE A 140 2.96 2.61 -9.97
C ILE A 140 3.63 1.67 -10.96
N MET A 141 2.93 0.67 -11.50
CA MET A 141 3.54 -0.29 -12.43
C MET A 141 4.15 0.39 -13.68
N PRO A 142 3.46 1.32 -14.37
CA PRO A 142 4.04 1.96 -15.56
C PRO A 142 5.24 2.86 -15.22
N PHE A 143 5.25 3.50 -14.05
CA PHE A 143 6.41 4.28 -13.61
C PHE A 143 7.61 3.38 -13.33
N TYR A 144 7.39 2.24 -12.67
CA TYR A 144 8.43 1.26 -12.40
C TYR A 144 9.01 0.70 -13.69
N GLU A 145 8.15 0.27 -14.62
CA GLU A 145 8.58 -0.23 -15.93
C GLU A 145 9.44 0.79 -16.68
N LYS A 146 9.02 2.06 -16.70
CA LYS A 146 9.69 3.11 -17.46
C LYS A 146 11.00 3.62 -16.83
N TYR A 147 11.06 3.75 -15.50
CA TYR A 147 12.13 4.50 -14.82
C TYR A 147 12.93 3.69 -13.79
N VAL A 148 12.44 2.54 -13.34
CA VAL A 148 13.04 1.76 -12.26
C VAL A 148 13.57 0.40 -12.75
N TYR A 149 12.79 -0.29 -13.59
CA TYR A 149 12.99 -1.70 -13.91
C TYR A 149 14.39 -2.02 -14.41
N ASN A 150 14.93 -1.21 -15.33
CA ASN A 150 16.25 -1.44 -15.91
C ASN A 150 17.43 -1.19 -14.95
N PHE A 151 17.19 -0.53 -13.81
CA PHE A 151 18.24 -0.13 -12.86
C PHE A 151 18.18 -0.91 -11.54
N MET A 152 17.23 -1.83 -11.40
CA MET A 152 17.07 -2.63 -10.18
C MET A 152 17.73 -4.00 -10.29
N CYS A 153 18.14 -4.57 -9.14
CA CYS A 153 18.68 -5.93 -9.10
C CYS A 153 17.60 -6.97 -9.42
N GLU A 154 18.04 -8.17 -9.81
CA GLU A 154 17.13 -9.22 -10.30
C GLU A 154 16.07 -9.63 -9.27
N THR A 155 16.43 -9.68 -7.99
CA THR A 155 15.49 -9.98 -6.91
C THR A 155 14.38 -8.93 -6.80
N HIS A 156 14.69 -7.65 -7.04
CA HIS A 156 13.70 -6.59 -7.07
C HIS A 156 12.84 -6.63 -8.34
N LYS A 157 13.42 -6.97 -9.50
CA LYS A 157 12.66 -7.16 -10.76
C LYS A 157 11.62 -8.26 -10.61
N GLN A 158 12.02 -9.41 -10.06
CA GLN A 158 11.12 -10.53 -9.80
C GLN A 158 9.96 -10.15 -8.88
N ARG A 159 10.23 -9.38 -7.82
CA ARG A 159 9.17 -8.89 -6.92
C ARG A 159 8.18 -7.98 -7.63
N ILE A 160 8.66 -7.05 -8.46
CA ILE A 160 7.78 -6.17 -9.24
C ILE A 160 6.94 -6.98 -10.23
N LYS A 161 7.55 -7.98 -10.89
CA LYS A 161 6.82 -8.88 -11.78
C LYS A 161 5.70 -9.62 -11.06
N ILE A 162 5.98 -10.28 -9.95
CA ILE A 162 4.98 -11.02 -9.15
C ILE A 162 3.89 -10.08 -8.64
N PHE A 163 4.25 -8.87 -8.19
CA PHE A 163 3.29 -7.87 -7.75
C PHE A 163 2.37 -7.42 -8.88
N SER A 164 2.91 -7.19 -10.09
CA SER A 164 2.13 -6.87 -11.28
C SER A 164 1.16 -8.00 -11.65
N GLU A 165 1.61 -9.25 -11.63
CA GLU A 165 0.76 -10.43 -11.87
C GLU A 165 -0.42 -10.51 -10.89
N ILE A 166 -0.19 -10.24 -9.60
CA ILE A 166 -1.26 -10.16 -8.60
C ILE A 166 -2.28 -9.06 -8.97
N LEU A 167 -1.82 -7.89 -9.39
CA LEU A 167 -2.70 -6.79 -9.80
C LEU A 167 -3.52 -7.13 -11.05
N VAL A 168 -2.94 -7.87 -12.00
CA VAL A 168 -3.66 -8.39 -13.19
C VAL A 168 -4.77 -9.34 -12.76
N LEU A 169 -4.49 -10.31 -11.89
CA LEU A 169 -5.51 -11.24 -11.35
C LEU A 169 -6.64 -10.50 -10.60
N PHE A 170 -6.33 -9.37 -9.98
CA PHE A 170 -7.35 -8.51 -9.40
C PHE A 170 -8.19 -7.78 -10.44
N LYS A 171 -7.56 -7.21 -11.47
CA LYS A 171 -8.21 -6.48 -12.57
C LYS A 171 -9.17 -7.39 -13.35
N GLU A 172 -8.75 -8.62 -13.61
CA GLU A 172 -9.54 -9.65 -14.31
C GLU A 172 -10.64 -10.28 -13.44
N LYS A 173 -10.75 -9.89 -12.16
CA LYS A 173 -11.69 -10.46 -11.17
C LYS A 173 -11.45 -11.95 -10.83
N ASN A 174 -10.33 -12.54 -11.23
CA ASN A 174 -9.95 -13.92 -10.90
C ASN A 174 -9.87 -14.18 -9.39
N HIS A 175 -9.59 -13.14 -8.58
CA HIS A 175 -9.67 -13.21 -7.11
C HIS A 175 -11.05 -13.57 -6.54
N THR A 176 -12.10 -13.60 -7.36
CA THR A 176 -13.44 -14.02 -6.94
C THR A 176 -13.69 -15.50 -7.19
N ASP A 177 -12.84 -16.18 -7.96
CA ASP A 177 -12.87 -17.62 -8.16
C ASP A 177 -11.98 -18.34 -7.13
N ILE A 178 -12.46 -19.44 -6.57
CA ILE A 178 -11.77 -20.14 -5.48
C ILE A 178 -10.49 -20.82 -5.96
N LEU A 179 -10.50 -21.41 -7.16
CA LEU A 179 -9.35 -22.11 -7.71
C LEU A 179 -8.25 -21.12 -8.04
N PHE A 180 -8.58 -20.01 -8.73
CA PHE A 180 -7.62 -18.94 -8.98
C PHE A 180 -7.11 -18.30 -7.69
N PHE A 181 -7.99 -18.06 -6.71
CA PHE A 181 -7.56 -17.49 -5.44
C PHE A 181 -6.54 -18.38 -4.73
N LYS A 182 -6.83 -19.68 -4.63
CA LYS A 182 -5.96 -20.64 -3.92
C LYS A 182 -4.69 -21.02 -4.66
N ASN A 183 -4.78 -21.19 -5.98
CA ASN A 183 -3.72 -21.82 -6.77
C ASN A 183 -2.88 -20.79 -7.54
N GLU A 184 -3.38 -19.57 -7.74
CA GLU A 184 -2.64 -18.52 -8.45
C GLU A 184 -2.28 -17.33 -7.54
N LEU A 185 -3.24 -16.82 -6.76
CA LEU A 185 -3.03 -15.64 -5.93
C LEU A 185 -2.24 -15.93 -4.65
N LEU A 186 -2.63 -16.95 -3.88
CA LEU A 186 -1.94 -17.28 -2.62
C LEU A 186 -0.47 -17.67 -2.83
N PRO A 187 -0.08 -18.46 -3.85
CA PRO A 187 1.34 -18.75 -4.08
C PRO A 187 2.16 -17.49 -4.38
N ARG A 188 1.64 -16.58 -5.21
CA ARG A 188 2.29 -15.30 -5.51
C ARG A 188 2.40 -14.40 -4.28
N TRP A 189 1.38 -14.40 -3.43
CA TRP A 189 1.45 -13.74 -2.12
C TRP A 189 2.57 -14.32 -1.26
N ASP A 190 2.68 -15.65 -1.14
CA ASP A 190 3.70 -16.29 -0.29
C ASP A 190 5.12 -15.98 -0.78
N LEU A 191 5.34 -15.93 -2.10
CA LEU A 191 6.61 -15.52 -2.72
C LEU A 191 7.00 -14.07 -2.38
N LEU A 192 6.04 -13.19 -2.13
CA LEU A 192 6.32 -11.79 -1.80
C LEU A 192 6.58 -11.54 -0.31
N ARG A 193 6.27 -12.50 0.57
CA ARG A 193 6.46 -12.37 2.03
C ARG A 193 7.95 -12.23 2.37
N LYS A 194 8.31 -11.07 2.92
CA LYS A 194 9.66 -10.85 3.50
C LYS A 194 9.74 -11.17 4.99
N GLN A 195 8.64 -10.96 5.71
CA GLN A 195 8.54 -11.18 7.15
C GLN A 195 7.71 -12.43 7.37
N LYS A 196 8.39 -13.57 7.49
CA LYS A 196 7.81 -14.84 7.95
C LYS A 196 8.10 -14.96 9.45
N THR A 197 7.26 -15.69 10.19
CA THR A 197 7.42 -15.98 11.63
C THR A 197 7.22 -14.78 12.57
N GLN A 198 6.50 -13.75 12.14
CA GLN A 198 6.10 -12.68 13.05
C GLN A 198 4.95 -13.15 13.94
N SER A 199 4.96 -12.74 15.21
CA SER A 199 3.92 -13.11 16.18
C SER A 199 2.51 -12.65 15.78
N ASN A 200 2.41 -11.61 14.95
CA ASN A 200 1.16 -11.05 14.46
C ASN A 200 0.81 -11.45 13.02
N GLU A 201 1.49 -12.45 12.44
CA GLU A 201 1.17 -12.90 11.08
C GLU A 201 -0.20 -13.58 11.03
N SER A 202 -1.01 -13.24 10.02
CA SER A 202 -2.35 -13.84 9.88
C SER A 202 -2.28 -15.32 9.49
N PHE A 203 -1.24 -15.68 8.72
CA PHE A 203 -0.98 -17.02 8.22
C PHE A 203 0.52 -17.29 8.23
N THR A 204 0.92 -18.42 8.80
CA THR A 204 2.32 -18.85 8.95
C THR A 204 2.87 -19.44 7.65
N SER A 205 2.03 -20.12 6.86
CA SER A 205 2.42 -20.77 5.61
C SER A 205 1.35 -20.63 4.51
N LEU A 206 1.77 -20.87 3.26
CA LEU A 206 0.87 -21.01 2.11
C LEU A 206 -0.21 -22.06 2.36
N ILE A 207 0.19 -23.23 2.87
CA ILE A 207 -0.73 -24.34 3.18
C ILE A 207 -1.77 -23.91 4.20
N GLN A 208 -1.37 -23.21 5.27
CA GLN A 208 -2.32 -22.73 6.27
C GLN A 208 -3.32 -21.74 5.67
N ALA A 209 -2.89 -20.83 4.78
CA ALA A 209 -3.78 -19.91 4.09
C ALA A 209 -4.75 -20.64 3.15
N GLN A 210 -4.30 -21.65 2.42
CA GLN A 210 -5.13 -22.46 1.52
C GLN A 210 -6.18 -23.27 2.28
N LEU A 211 -5.78 -23.95 3.35
CA LEU A 211 -6.70 -24.72 4.21
C LEU A 211 -7.73 -23.82 4.89
N PHE A 212 -7.34 -22.62 5.29
CA PHE A 212 -8.27 -21.65 5.86
C PHE A 212 -9.37 -21.24 4.86
N VAL A 213 -9.02 -21.03 3.58
CA VAL A 213 -10.00 -20.74 2.53
C VAL A 213 -10.98 -21.91 2.36
N ASP A 214 -10.48 -23.14 2.33
CA ASP A 214 -11.32 -24.34 2.20
C ASP A 214 -12.30 -24.48 3.36
N ALA A 215 -11.81 -24.35 4.60
CA ALA A 215 -12.62 -24.43 5.80
C ALA A 215 -13.74 -23.37 5.78
N HIS A 216 -13.41 -22.12 5.46
CA HIS A 216 -14.40 -21.04 5.41
C HIS A 216 -15.49 -21.26 4.36
N VAL A 217 -15.11 -21.77 3.17
CA VAL A 217 -16.07 -22.05 2.10
C VAL A 217 -16.96 -23.23 2.47
N PHE A 218 -16.41 -24.26 3.10
CA PHE A 218 -17.18 -25.40 3.62
C PHE A 218 -18.20 -24.95 4.67
N GLU A 219 -17.78 -24.17 5.67
CA GLU A 219 -18.66 -23.63 6.71
C GLU A 219 -19.82 -22.80 6.12
N LYS A 220 -19.54 -21.94 5.13
CA LYS A 220 -20.59 -21.15 4.45
C LYS A 220 -21.60 -22.03 3.72
N LYS A 221 -21.16 -23.11 3.07
CA LYS A 221 -22.05 -24.07 2.41
C LYS A 221 -22.95 -24.79 3.42
N CYS A 222 -22.40 -25.22 4.56
CA CYS A 222 -23.17 -25.89 5.62
C CYS A 222 -24.26 -24.97 6.20
N LYS A 223 -23.93 -23.72 6.52
CA LYS A 223 -24.88 -22.74 7.05
C LYS A 223 -26.02 -22.42 6.08
N LYS A 224 -25.73 -22.39 4.77
CA LYS A 224 -26.74 -22.17 3.74
C LYS A 224 -27.74 -23.33 3.67
N LYS A 225 -27.25 -24.57 3.67
CA LYS A 225 -28.10 -25.77 3.70
C LYS A 225 -29.01 -25.80 4.92
N SER A 226 -28.48 -25.55 6.12
CA SER A 226 -29.31 -25.55 7.34
C SER A 226 -30.41 -24.48 7.31
N SER A 227 -30.14 -23.31 6.74
CA SER A 227 -31.13 -22.21 6.63
C SER A 227 -32.21 -22.44 5.58
N GLU A 228 -31.94 -23.24 4.55
CA GLU A 228 -32.93 -23.65 3.54
C GLU A 228 -33.88 -24.70 4.14
N THR A 229 -33.35 -25.70 4.87
CA THR A 229 -34.17 -26.72 5.54
C THR A 229 -35.09 -26.17 6.64
N THR A 230 -34.74 -25.05 7.28
CA THR A 230 -35.63 -24.40 8.27
C THR A 230 -36.78 -23.62 7.63
N ARG A 231 -36.65 -23.22 6.36
CA ARG A 231 -37.68 -22.49 5.61
C ARG A 231 -38.67 -23.43 4.92
N ASP A 232 -38.23 -24.62 4.51
CA ASP A 232 -39.11 -25.61 3.88
C ASP A 232 -39.99 -26.36 4.90
N ASN A 233 -39.66 -26.27 6.20
CA ASN A 233 -40.39 -26.89 7.31
C ASN A 233 -41.25 -25.90 8.12
N ALA A 234 -41.42 -24.67 7.63
CA ALA A 234 -42.23 -23.59 8.25
C ALA A 234 -43.31 -23.11 7.29
#